data_AF-A0AA50CRN0-F1
#
_entry.id   AF-A0AA50CRN0-F1
#
_cell.length_a   1.000
_cell.length_b   1.000
_cell.length_c   1.000
_cell.angle_alpha   90.00
_cell.angle_beta   90.00
_cell.angle_gamma   90.00
#
_symmetry.space_group_name_H-M   'P 1'
#
loop_
_entity.id
_entity.type
_entity.pdbx_description
1 polymer ?
#
loop_
_entity_poly.entity_id
_entity_poly.type
_entity_poly.pdbx_seq_one_letter_code
_entity_poly.pdbx_strand_id
1 'polypeptide(L)' 'MKRVSFFATLLVLGACSEKAEQTYTVDELIADGALLAHIMSECRNNPGELHDTVDCRNAEAADGKLRLQNMRKALGK' A
#
# COMPACT_ATOMS: atom_id res chain seq x y z
N MET A 1 -3.42 45.63 -6.31
CA MET A 1 -2.35 44.61 -6.18
C MET A 1 -2.20 44.08 -4.74
N LYS A 2 -3.30 43.72 -4.06
CA LYS A 2 -3.27 43.07 -2.72
C LYS A 2 -4.16 41.82 -2.64
N ARG A 3 -5.04 41.62 -3.62
CA ARG A 3 -5.98 40.49 -3.69
C ARG A 3 -5.41 39.23 -4.35
N VAL A 4 -4.39 39.40 -5.20
CA VAL A 4 -3.71 38.29 -5.88
C VAL A 4 -2.83 37.49 -4.91
N SER A 5 -2.38 38.13 -3.82
CA SER A 5 -1.49 37.51 -2.84
C SER A 5 -2.16 36.45 -1.96
N PHE A 6 -3.50 36.49 -1.82
CA PHE A 6 -4.22 35.53 -0.97
C PHE A 6 -4.56 34.21 -1.68
N PHE A 7 -4.58 34.19 -3.02
CA PHE A 7 -4.89 32.97 -3.77
C PHE A 7 -3.69 32.03 -3.89
N ALA A 8 -2.46 32.55 -3.82
CA ALA A 8 -1.25 31.76 -3.93
C ALA A 8 -1.01 30.87 -2.70
N THR A 9 -1.42 31.31 -1.50
CA THR A 9 -1.21 30.56 -0.25
C THR A 9 -2.15 29.38 -0.07
N LEU A 10 -3.36 29.41 -0.63
CA LEU A 10 -4.31 28.30 -0.54
C LEU A 10 -3.94 27.12 -1.46
N LEU A 11 -3.25 27.38 -2.58
CA LEU A 11 -2.82 26.35 -3.53
C LEU A 11 -1.71 25.44 -2.98
N VAL A 12 -0.88 25.95 -2.06
CA VAL A 12 0.24 25.19 -1.47
C VAL A 12 -0.25 24.21 -0.38
N LEU A 13 -1.40 24.49 0.25
CA LEU A 13 -1.94 23.67 1.35
C LEU A 13 -2.67 22.39 0.88
N GLY A 14 -3.04 22.28 -0.40
CA GLY A 14 -3.70 21.09 -0.96
C GLY A 14 -2.75 19.92 -1.25
N ALA A 15 -1.43 20.15 -1.22
CA ALA A 15 -0.42 19.11 -1.50
C ALA A 15 -0.04 18.27 -0.27
N CYS A 16 -0.47 18.68 0.93
CA CYS A 16 -0.37 17.86 2.15
C CYS A 16 -1.66 17.07 2.43
N SER A 17 -2.51 16.86 1.42
CA SER A 17 -3.53 15.82 1.54
C SER A 17 -2.76 14.50 1.54
N GLU A 18 -2.60 13.91 2.73
CA GLU A 18 -2.25 12.50 2.88
C GLU A 18 -3.05 11.76 1.82
N LYS A 19 -2.34 11.17 0.87
CA LYS A 19 -2.93 10.36 -0.19
C LYS A 19 -3.88 9.46 0.57
N ALA A 20 -5.18 9.52 0.28
CA ALA A 20 -6.13 8.58 0.87
C ALA A 20 -5.69 7.21 0.34
N GLU A 21 -4.75 6.59 1.08
CA GLU A 21 -4.05 5.40 0.69
C GLU A 21 -5.13 4.34 0.78
N GLN A 22 -5.59 3.92 -0.39
CA GLN A 22 -6.67 2.95 -0.48
C GLN A 22 -6.15 1.68 0.17
N THR A 23 -6.61 1.43 1.40
CA THR A 23 -6.16 0.25 2.14
C THR A 23 -6.74 -1.01 1.52
N TYR A 24 -5.87 -1.95 1.19
CA TYR A 24 -6.23 -3.24 0.61
C TYR A 24 -6.27 -4.30 1.70
N THR A 25 -7.35 -5.07 1.74
CA THR A 25 -7.47 -6.22 2.65
C THR A 25 -6.61 -7.39 2.17
N VAL A 26 -6.28 -8.29 3.10
CA VAL A 26 -5.51 -9.50 2.79
C VAL A 26 -6.17 -10.33 1.68
N ASP A 27 -7.49 -10.45 1.67
CA ASP A 27 -8.19 -11.28 0.69
C ASP A 27 -8.23 -10.62 -0.71
N GLU A 28 -8.28 -9.29 -0.80
CA GLU A 28 -8.12 -8.57 -2.07
C GLU A 28 -6.71 -8.78 -2.65
N LEU A 29 -5.69 -8.71 -1.81
CA LEU A 29 -4.29 -8.95 -2.23
C LEU A 29 -4.03 -10.39 -2.63
N ILE A 30 -4.72 -11.36 -2.02
CA ILE A 30 -4.65 -12.77 -2.44
C ILE A 30 -5.34 -12.98 -3.78
N ALA A 31 -6.44 -12.26 -4.04
CA ALA A 31 -7.17 -12.34 -5.30
C ALA A 31 -6.42 -11.71 -6.47
N ASP A 32 -5.58 -10.70 -6.23
CA ASP A 32 -4.77 -10.03 -7.25
C ASP A 32 -3.27 -10.12 -6.94
N GLY A 33 -2.63 -11.13 -7.50
CA GLY A 33 -1.18 -11.35 -7.34
C GLY A 33 -0.31 -10.25 -7.95
N ALA A 34 -0.79 -9.50 -8.95
CA ALA A 34 -0.04 -8.40 -9.54
C ALA A 34 -0.04 -7.18 -8.61
N LEU A 35 -1.20 -6.87 -8.02
CA LEU A 35 -1.32 -5.84 -6.98
C LEU A 35 -0.47 -6.18 -5.76
N LEU A 36 -0.51 -7.42 -5.27
CA LEU A 36 0.33 -7.87 -4.16
C LEU A 36 1.82 -7.68 -4.46
N ALA A 37 2.28 -8.09 -5.64
CA ALA A 37 3.69 -7.95 -6.04
C ALA A 37 4.11 -6.47 -6.11
N HIS A 38 3.23 -5.60 -6.60
CA HIS A 38 3.48 -4.17 -6.65
C HIS A 38 3.64 -3.58 -5.25
N ILE A 39 2.68 -3.80 -4.35
CA ILE A 39 2.72 -3.29 -2.97
C ILE A 39 3.94 -3.84 -2.23
N MET A 40 4.24 -5.14 -2.35
CA MET A 40 5.44 -5.71 -1.74
C MET A 40 6.74 -5.05 -2.24
N SER A 41 6.80 -4.66 -3.52
CA SER A 41 7.95 -3.91 -4.04
C SER A 41 8.03 -2.52 -3.43
N GLU A 42 6.91 -1.82 -3.28
CA GLU A 42 6.88 -0.50 -2.64
C GLU A 42 7.33 -0.58 -1.18
N CYS A 43 6.82 -1.56 -0.42
CA CYS A 43 7.21 -1.81 0.97
C CYS A 43 8.71 -2.09 1.13
N ARG A 44 9.32 -2.88 0.23
CA ARG A 44 10.75 -3.21 0.28
C ARG A 44 11.65 -2.04 -0.10
N ASN A 45 11.17 -1.17 -0.99
CA ASN A 45 11.93 -0.02 -1.48
C ASN A 45 11.91 1.16 -0.50
N ASN A 46 10.95 1.20 0.43
CA ASN A 46 10.87 2.20 1.49
C ASN A 46 10.60 1.57 2.88
N PRO A 47 11.56 0.80 3.43
CA PRO A 47 11.35 0.03 4.65
C PRO A 47 11.20 0.90 5.91
N GLY A 48 11.50 2.19 5.85
CA GLY A 48 11.31 3.11 6.96
C GLY A 48 9.84 3.51 7.11
N GLU A 49 9.37 4.39 6.23
CA GLU A 49 8.05 5.02 6.37
C GLU A 49 6.88 4.07 6.05
N LEU A 50 7.09 3.06 5.19
CA LEU A 50 6.00 2.22 4.71
C LEU A 50 5.85 0.88 5.43
N HIS A 51 6.87 0.38 6.14
CA HIS A 51 6.80 -0.95 6.77
C HIS A 51 5.63 -1.09 7.76
N ASP A 52 5.30 -0.01 8.48
CA ASP A 52 4.20 0.00 9.46
C ASP A 52 2.85 0.44 8.88
N THR A 53 2.75 0.63 7.56
CA THR A 53 1.46 0.90 6.91
C THR A 53 0.56 -0.33 6.97
N VAL A 54 -0.75 -0.10 6.90
CA VAL A 54 -1.73 -1.19 6.89
C VAL A 54 -1.55 -2.07 5.64
N ASP A 55 -1.22 -1.47 4.49
CA ASP A 55 -1.03 -2.19 3.23
C ASP A 55 0.21 -3.07 3.23
N CYS A 56 1.34 -2.60 3.79
CA CYS A 56 2.52 -3.45 3.91
C CYS A 56 2.29 -4.63 4.87
N ARG A 57 1.62 -4.40 6.01
CA ARG A 57 1.24 -5.51 6.91
C ARG A 57 0.29 -6.50 6.25
N ASN A 58 -0.69 -6.02 5.48
CA ASN A 58 -1.63 -6.87 4.77
C ASN A 58 -0.96 -7.64 3.63
N ALA A 59 -0.02 -7.02 2.91
CA ALA A 59 0.75 -7.65 1.85
C ALA A 59 1.65 -8.78 2.40
N GLU A 60 2.34 -8.55 3.52
CA GLU A 60 3.13 -9.59 4.19
C GLU A 60 2.27 -10.77 4.66
N ALA A 61 1.09 -10.48 5.21
CA ALA A 61 0.13 -11.51 5.61
C ALA A 61 -0.41 -12.31 4.40
N ALA A 62 -0.71 -11.63 3.29
CA ALA A 62 -1.17 -12.25 2.05
C ALA A 62 -0.09 -13.17 1.44
N ASP A 63 1.15 -12.70 1.33
CA ASP A 63 2.29 -13.49 0.83
C ASP A 63 2.52 -14.74 1.70
N GLY A 64 2.48 -14.58 3.03
CA GLY A 64 2.56 -15.69 3.98
C GLY A 64 1.45 -16.73 3.79
N LYS A 65 0.21 -16.29 3.60
CA LYS A 65 -0.95 -17.17 3.36
C LYS A 65 -0.82 -17.90 2.03
N LEU A 66 -0.42 -17.22 0.95
CA LEU A 66 -0.18 -17.84 -0.37
C LEU A 66 0.94 -18.87 -0.31
N ARG A 67 2.06 -18.55 0.35
CA ARG A 67 3.18 -19.49 0.53
C ARG A 67 2.74 -20.75 1.26
N LEU A 68 1.94 -20.61 2.32
CA LEU A 68 1.39 -21.75 3.05
C LEU A 68 0.41 -22.56 2.21
N GLN A 69 -0.47 -21.92 1.44
CA GLN A 69 -1.40 -22.59 0.54
C GLN A 69 -0.65 -23.37 -0.56
N ASN A 70 0.38 -22.78 -1.14
CA ASN A 70 1.20 -23.44 -2.15
C ASN A 70 1.97 -24.63 -1.57
N MET A 71 2.47 -24.52 -0.34
CA MET A 71 3.06 -25.64 0.38
C MET A 71 2.04 -26.76 0.62
N ARG A 72 0.82 -26.44 1.05
CA ARG A 72 -0.26 -27.44 1.24
C ARG A 72 -0.59 -28.16 -0.07
N LYS A 73 -0.77 -27.40 -1.16
CA LYS A 73 -0.99 -27.95 -2.51
C LYS A 73 0.14 -28.88 -2.95
N ALA A 74 1.40 -28.47 -2.73
CA ALA A 74 2.57 -29.30 -3.05
C ALA A 74 2.64 -30.59 -2.23
N LEU A 75 2.11 -30.58 -1.00
CA LEU A 75 2.00 -31.75 -0.13
C LEU A 75 0.74 -32.58 -0.40
N GLY A 76 -0.12 -32.20 -1.36
CA GLY A 76 -1.39 -32.87 -1.63
C GLY A 76 -2.44 -32.70 -0.53
N LYS A 77 -2.35 -31.62 0.27
CA LYS A 77 -3.30 -31.26 1.33
C LYS A 77 -4.23 -30.13 0.94
#